data_AF-A0A249DXE2-F1
#
_entry.id   AF-A0A249DXE2-F1
#
_cell.length_a   1.000
_cell.length_b   1.000
_cell.length_c   1.000
_cell.angle_alpha   90.00
_cell.angle_beta   90.00
_cell.angle_gamma   90.00
#
_symmetry.space_group_name_H-M   'P 1'
#
loop_
_entity.id
_entity.type
_entity.pdbx_description
1 polymer ?
#
loop_
_entity_poly.entity_id
_entity_poly.type
_entity_poly.pdbx_seq_one_letter_code
_entity_poly.pdbx_strand_id
1 'polypeptide(L)'
;MIKIVMSFCILLLLAILASSISDVRPDGFFSSTIFTIAGILFSIGIGLIVTFKPEGVKNKAYIKELRANILHVRNSFLCHFGLLTASYILNQYLSDPKYESHIIDLTFSFPVFLCLLMLYSSLFFIVNFIAIYKLDNQIFDAVNQEQP
;
A
#
# COMPACT_ATOMS: atom_id res chain seq x y z
N MET A 1 -10.63 -3.43 -8.09
CA MET A 1 -11.65 -2.67 -7.33
C MET A 1 -12.31 -3.49 -6.22
N ILE A 2 -12.92 -4.65 -6.50
CA ILE A 2 -13.59 -5.48 -5.47
C ILE A 2 -12.69 -5.79 -4.25
N LYS A 3 -11.42 -6.15 -4.48
CA LYS A 3 -10.46 -6.40 -3.39
C LYS A 3 -10.20 -5.17 -2.51
N ILE A 4 -10.17 -3.96 -3.10
CA ILE A 4 -9.96 -2.71 -2.36
C ILE A 4 -11.20 -2.38 -1.52
N VAL A 5 -12.39 -2.55 -2.08
CA VAL A 5 -13.66 -2.33 -1.36
C VAL A 5 -13.79 -3.30 -0.19
N MET A 6 -13.45 -4.57 -0.39
CA MET A 6 -13.44 -5.56 0.67
C MET A 6 -12.43 -5.22 1.78
N SER A 7 -11.18 -4.85 1.41
CA SER A 7 -10.19 -4.37 2.37
C SER A 7 -10.69 -3.15 3.14
N PHE A 8 -11.37 -2.21 2.49
CA PHE A 8 -11.94 -1.03 3.12
C PHE A 8 -13.00 -1.40 4.17
N CYS A 9 -13.93 -2.30 3.85
CA CYS A 9 -14.92 -2.81 4.80
C CYS A 9 -14.27 -3.50 6.01
N ILE A 10 -13.21 -4.28 5.79
CA ILE A 10 -12.45 -4.94 6.85
C ILE A 10 -11.73 -3.92 7.74
N LEU A 11 -11.10 -2.91 7.16
CA LEU A 11 -10.43 -1.84 7.92
C LEU A 11 -11.43 -1.00 8.71
N LEU A 12 -12.64 -0.80 8.20
CA LEU A 12 -13.71 -0.10 8.90
C LEU A 12 -14.18 -0.90 10.13
N LEU A 13 -14.37 -2.22 9.98
CA LEU A 13 -14.66 -3.11 11.11
C LEU A 13 -13.53 -3.10 12.14
N LEU A 14 -12.27 -3.19 11.70
CA LEU A 14 -11.10 -3.14 12.59
C LEU A 14 -10.99 -1.81 13.32
N ALA A 15 -11.28 -0.68 12.67
CA ALA A 15 -11.24 0.63 13.31
C ALA A 15 -12.29 0.74 14.42
N ILE A 16 -13.51 0.25 14.18
CA ILE A 16 -14.58 0.21 15.18
C ILE A 16 -14.17 -0.65 16.38
N LEU A 17 -13.66 -1.86 16.13
CA LEU A 17 -13.22 -2.77 17.19
C LEU A 17 -12.05 -2.19 18.00
N ALA A 18 -11.02 -1.67 17.32
CA ALA A 18 -9.86 -1.07 17.96
C ALA A 18 -10.24 0.13 18.81
N SER A 19 -11.14 0.99 18.29
CA SER A 19 -11.59 2.19 19.00
C SER A 19 -12.55 1.91 20.15
N SER A 20 -13.25 0.76 20.14
CA SER A 20 -14.18 0.36 21.21
C SER A 20 -13.49 -0.39 22.35
N ILE A 21 -12.36 -1.07 22.09
CA ILE A 21 -11.60 -1.82 23.11
C ILE A 21 -10.50 -0.95 23.73
N SER A 22 -9.97 0.02 22.98
CA SER A 22 -8.82 0.83 23.37
C SER A 22 -9.05 2.31 23.12
N ASP A 23 -8.74 3.12 24.14
CA ASP A 23 -8.72 4.59 24.05
C ASP A 23 -7.42 5.11 23.43
N VAL A 24 -6.50 4.24 23.01
CA VAL A 24 -5.27 4.65 22.33
C VAL A 24 -5.61 5.26 20.98
N ARG A 25 -5.17 6.50 20.77
CA ARG A 25 -5.32 7.22 19.50
C ARG A 25 -3.94 7.44 18.87
N PRO A 26 -3.82 7.28 17.53
CA PRO A 26 -2.57 7.56 16.85
C PRO A 26 -2.25 9.05 16.98
N ASP A 27 -1.05 9.35 17.47
CA ASP A 27 -0.55 10.72 17.57
C ASP A 27 0.06 11.17 16.23
N GLY A 28 0.28 12.49 16.11
CA GLY A 28 0.84 13.07 14.88
C GLY A 28 2.24 12.52 14.56
N PHE A 29 3.03 12.17 15.57
CA PHE A 29 4.35 11.58 15.41
C PHE A 29 4.28 10.19 14.75
N PHE A 30 3.36 9.33 15.21
CA PHE A 30 3.14 8.01 14.65
C PHE A 30 2.65 8.07 13.20
N SER A 31 1.63 8.89 12.92
CA SER A 31 1.12 9.10 11.55
C SER A 31 2.21 9.63 10.61
N SER A 32 3.00 10.61 11.06
CA SER A 32 4.17 11.15 10.35
C SER A 32 5.17 10.04 9.99
N THR A 33 5.54 9.22 10.98
CA THR A 33 6.51 8.15 10.81
C THR A 33 6.05 7.12 9.78
N ILE A 34 4.79 6.69 9.83
CA ILE A 34 4.23 5.76 8.84
C ILE A 34 4.28 6.38 7.46
N PHE A 35 3.86 7.65 7.32
CA PHE A 35 3.86 8.34 6.04
C PHE A 35 5.27 8.43 5.44
N THR A 36 6.27 8.77 6.24
CA THR A 36 7.67 8.85 5.78
C THR A 36 8.20 7.50 5.33
N ILE A 37 8.03 6.44 6.13
CA ILE A 37 8.51 5.10 5.77
C ILE A 37 7.84 4.62 4.48
N ALA A 38 6.53 4.79 4.39
CA ALA A 38 5.76 4.39 3.22
C ALA A 38 6.12 5.21 1.97
N GLY A 39 6.41 6.51 2.12
CA GLY A 39 6.86 7.37 1.04
C GLY A 39 8.24 6.99 0.50
N ILE A 40 9.17 6.60 1.38
CA ILE A 40 10.47 6.05 0.98
C ILE A 40 10.27 4.75 0.19
N LEU A 41 9.50 3.80 0.74
CA LEU A 41 9.23 2.51 0.08
C LEU A 41 8.52 2.68 -1.27
N PHE A 42 7.57 3.60 -1.36
CA PHE A 42 6.92 3.94 -2.62
C PHE A 42 7.92 4.48 -3.65
N SER A 43 8.79 5.40 -3.25
CA SER A 43 9.77 6.03 -4.15
C SER A 43 10.76 5.00 -4.71
N ILE A 44 11.30 4.13 -3.84
CA ILE A 44 12.19 3.04 -4.26
C ILE A 44 11.44 2.04 -5.14
N GLY A 45 10.23 1.66 -4.75
CA GLY A 45 9.41 0.69 -5.48
C GLY A 45 9.04 1.14 -6.89
N ILE A 46 8.59 2.39 -7.05
CA ILE A 46 8.33 2.97 -8.39
C ILE A 46 9.61 3.05 -9.21
N GLY A 47 10.75 3.41 -8.59
CA GLY A 47 12.05 3.39 -9.24
C GLY A 47 12.32 2.05 -9.92
N LEU A 48 12.26 0.96 -9.15
CA LEU A 48 12.46 -0.40 -9.68
C LEU A 48 11.45 -0.77 -10.78
N ILE A 49 10.18 -0.42 -10.59
CA ILE A 49 9.11 -0.73 -11.56
C ILE A 49 9.36 -0.03 -12.90
N VAL A 50 9.75 1.24 -12.89
CA VAL A 50 9.96 2.03 -14.11
C VAL A 50 11.26 1.64 -14.82
N THR A 51 12.28 1.25 -14.06
CA THR A 51 13.55 0.76 -14.62
C THR A 51 13.52 -0.70 -15.05
N PHE A 52 12.44 -1.42 -14.74
CA PHE A 52 12.31 -2.84 -15.06
C PHE A 52 12.39 -3.07 -16.58
N LYS A 53 13.39 -3.82 -17.02
CA LYS A 53 13.56 -4.21 -18.42
C LYS A 53 13.73 -5.72 -18.52
N PRO A 54 12.83 -6.43 -19.24
CA PRO A 54 13.00 -7.86 -19.49
C PRO A 54 14.02 -8.09 -20.61
N GLU A 55 15.27 -7.75 -20.33
CA GLU A 55 16.39 -8.01 -21.25
C GLU A 55 16.66 -9.53 -21.33
N GLY A 56 17.04 -10.01 -22.51
CA GLY A 56 17.32 -11.44 -22.75
C GLY A 56 16.10 -12.33 -22.99
N VAL A 57 14.88 -11.89 -22.66
CA VAL A 57 13.65 -12.64 -22.95
C VAL A 57 13.34 -12.58 -24.45
N LYS A 58 13.28 -13.74 -25.12
CA LYS A 58 13.03 -13.82 -26.58
C LYS A 58 11.55 -13.92 -26.96
N ASN A 59 10.69 -14.40 -26.05
CA ASN A 59 9.27 -14.61 -26.30
C ASN A 59 8.49 -13.28 -26.27
N LYS A 60 8.12 -12.77 -27.45
CA LYS A 60 7.38 -11.51 -27.61
C LYS A 60 6.00 -11.49 -26.93
N ALA A 61 5.30 -12.63 -26.89
CA ALA A 61 3.99 -12.72 -26.24
C ALA A 61 4.14 -12.53 -24.72
N TYR A 62 5.13 -13.20 -24.13
CA TYR A 62 5.44 -13.07 -22.71
C TYR A 62 5.90 -11.65 -22.34
N ILE A 63 6.75 -11.01 -23.15
CA ILE A 63 7.16 -9.60 -22.93
C ILE A 63 5.96 -8.66 -22.90
N LYS A 64 4.98 -8.87 -23.81
CA LYS A 64 3.77 -8.03 -23.86
C LYS A 64 2.94 -8.18 -22.59
N GLU A 65 2.73 -9.41 -22.13
CA GLU A 65 2.01 -9.69 -20.89
C GLU A 65 2.73 -9.13 -19.66
N LEU A 66 4.05 -9.33 -19.58
CA LEU A 66 4.87 -8.82 -18.50
C LEU A 66 4.82 -7.29 -18.41
N ARG A 67 4.93 -6.57 -19.54
CA ARG A 67 4.78 -5.11 -19.57
C ARG A 67 3.40 -4.66 -19.11
N ALA A 68 2.34 -5.37 -19.50
CA ALA A 68 0.98 -5.07 -19.04
C ALA A 68 0.84 -5.26 -17.52
N ASN A 69 1.43 -6.32 -16.97
CA ASN A 69 1.44 -6.59 -15.53
C ASN A 69 2.24 -5.53 -14.75
N ILE A 70 3.42 -5.15 -15.24
CA ILE A 70 4.25 -4.09 -14.62
C ILE A 70 3.49 -2.76 -14.64
N LEU A 71 2.84 -2.41 -15.76
CA LEU A 71 2.01 -1.21 -15.86
C LEU A 71 0.86 -1.23 -14.85
N HIS A 72 0.22 -2.38 -14.69
CA HIS A 72 -0.84 -2.57 -13.70
C HIS A 72 -0.34 -2.37 -12.27
N VAL A 73 0.80 -2.98 -11.92
CA VAL A 73 1.45 -2.82 -10.60
C VAL A 73 1.82 -1.37 -10.35
N ARG A 74 2.44 -0.69 -11.33
CA ARG A 74 2.77 0.75 -11.25
C ARG A 74 1.55 1.60 -10.93
N ASN A 75 0.46 1.41 -11.66
CA ASN A 75 -0.77 2.18 -11.46
C ASN A 75 -1.39 1.88 -10.08
N SER A 76 -1.28 0.63 -9.60
CA SER A 76 -1.71 0.26 -8.26
C SER A 76 -0.87 0.93 -7.16
N PHE A 77 0.46 1.03 -7.34
CA PHE A 77 1.33 1.79 -6.42
C PHE A 77 0.91 3.26 -6.35
N LEU A 78 0.70 3.90 -7.50
CA LEU A 78 0.27 5.29 -7.55
C LEU A 78 -1.08 5.50 -6.85
N CYS A 79 -2.03 4.57 -7.04
CA CYS A 79 -3.33 4.63 -6.38
C CYS A 79 -3.21 4.51 -4.85
N HIS A 80 -2.44 3.54 -4.35
CA HIS A 80 -2.22 3.38 -2.90
C HIS A 80 -1.42 4.54 -2.31
N PHE A 81 -0.50 5.14 -3.06
CA PHE A 81 0.23 6.32 -2.60
C PHE A 81 -0.66 7.56 -2.52
N GLY A 82 -1.56 7.73 -3.48
CA GLY A 82 -2.61 8.74 -3.41
C GLY A 82 -3.51 8.54 -2.19
N LEU A 83 -3.93 7.30 -1.92
CA LEU A 83 -4.75 6.97 -0.74
C LEU A 83 -4.00 7.22 0.58
N LEU A 84 -2.73 6.82 0.67
CA LEU A 84 -1.85 7.08 1.80
C LEU A 84 -1.73 8.60 2.07
N THR A 85 -1.47 9.37 1.01
CA THR A 85 -1.29 10.83 1.11
C THR A 85 -2.59 11.51 1.53
N ALA A 86 -3.72 11.16 0.92
CA ALA A 86 -5.02 11.68 1.31
C ALA A 86 -5.35 11.32 2.77
N SER A 87 -5.08 10.08 3.19
CA SER A 87 -5.31 9.63 4.57
C SER A 87 -4.46 10.40 5.56
N TYR A 88 -3.17 10.63 5.25
CA TYR A 88 -2.27 11.40 6.11
C TYR A 88 -2.70 12.86 6.25
N ILE A 89 -3.02 13.52 5.14
CA ILE A 89 -3.50 14.92 5.16
C ILE A 89 -4.80 15.00 5.98
N LEU A 90 -5.78 14.14 5.71
CA LEU A 90 -7.02 14.10 6.47
C LEU A 90 -6.77 13.84 7.95
N ASN A 91 -5.82 12.96 8.29
CA ASN A 91 -5.47 12.66 9.67
C ASN A 91 -5.00 13.95 10.37
N GLN A 92 -4.08 14.71 9.79
CA GLN A 92 -3.57 15.97 10.37
C GLN A 92 -4.66 17.01 10.68
N TYR A 93 -5.72 17.09 9.87
CA TYR A 93 -6.81 18.04 10.10
C TYR A 93 -7.93 17.49 10.99
N LEU A 94 -8.06 16.16 11.09
CA LEU A 94 -9.15 15.47 11.78
C LEU A 94 -8.69 14.71 13.03
N SER A 95 -7.45 14.92 13.49
CA SER A 95 -6.89 14.32 14.71
C SER A 95 -7.58 14.78 16.01
N ASP A 96 -8.45 15.79 15.97
CA ASP A 96 -9.16 16.27 17.15
C ASP A 96 -10.19 15.20 17.62
N PRO A 97 -10.22 14.82 18.91
CA PRO A 97 -11.20 13.87 19.46
C PRO A 97 -12.67 14.24 19.22
N LYS A 98 -12.97 15.48 18.82
CA LYS A 98 -14.31 15.89 18.35
C LYS A 98 -14.83 15.13 17.13
N TYR A 99 -13.97 14.44 16.39
CA TYR A 99 -14.37 13.63 15.23
C TYR A 99 -14.64 12.15 15.59
N GLU A 100 -14.77 11.84 16.88
CA GLU A 100 -15.25 10.55 17.35
C GLU A 100 -16.78 10.50 17.29
N SER A 101 -17.31 9.44 16.68
CA SER A 101 -18.74 9.15 16.65
C SER A 101 -19.05 8.03 17.62
N HIS A 102 -19.91 8.30 18.60
CA HIS A 102 -20.38 7.31 19.56
C HIS A 102 -21.78 6.86 19.16
N ILE A 103 -21.95 5.56 18.91
CA ILE A 103 -23.27 4.95 18.72
C ILE A 103 -23.41 3.89 19.81
N ILE A 104 -24.18 4.23 20.86
CA ILE A 104 -24.41 3.38 22.03
C ILE A 104 -23.08 3.10 22.77
N ASP A 105 -22.52 1.90 22.63
CA ASP A 105 -21.24 1.43 23.21
C ASP A 105 -20.13 1.27 22.15
N LEU A 106 -20.44 1.51 20.86
CA LEU A 106 -19.45 1.48 19.78
C LEU A 106 -18.88 2.88 19.57
N THR A 107 -17.57 2.99 19.74
CA THR A 107 -16.82 4.21 19.41
C THR A 107 -16.17 4.02 18.05
N PHE A 108 -16.44 4.92 17.12
CA PHE A 108 -15.73 5.00 15.85
C PHE A 108 -14.83 6.24 15.86
N SER A 109 -13.51 6.01 15.79
CA SER A 109 -12.53 7.07 15.67
C SER A 109 -12.06 7.20 14.22
N PHE A 110 -12.39 8.32 13.59
CA PHE A 110 -11.94 8.62 12.23
C PHE A 110 -10.40 8.65 12.11
N PRO A 111 -9.64 9.22 13.07
CA PRO A 111 -8.18 9.13 13.08
C PRO A 111 -7.62 7.71 13.08
N VAL A 112 -8.21 6.80 13.86
CA VAL A 112 -7.79 5.38 13.91
C VAL A 112 -8.01 4.72 12.55
N PHE A 113 -9.16 4.95 11.93
CA PHE A 113 -9.46 4.42 10.61
C PHE A 113 -8.46 4.90 9.53
N LEU A 114 -8.17 6.21 9.49
CA LEU A 114 -7.19 6.77 8.56
C LEU A 114 -5.79 6.19 8.81
N CYS A 115 -5.39 6.01 10.07
CA CYS A 115 -4.12 5.41 10.42
C CYS A 115 -4.02 3.96 9.91
N LEU A 116 -5.08 3.17 10.08
CA LEU A 116 -5.15 1.80 9.54
C LEU A 116 -5.07 1.77 8.00
N LEU A 117 -5.69 2.73 7.31
CA LEU A 117 -5.54 2.89 5.85
C LEU A 117 -4.09 3.20 5.43
N MET A 118 -3.40 4.03 6.21
CA MET A 118 -1.99 4.32 5.98
C MET A 118 -1.13 3.06 6.15
N LEU A 119 -1.33 2.31 7.24
CA LEU A 119 -0.64 1.04 7.48
C LEU A 119 -0.92 0.01 6.38
N TYR A 120 -2.17 -0.12 5.96
CA TYR A 120 -2.54 -0.99 4.85
C TYR A 120 -1.80 -0.63 3.56
N SER A 121 -1.73 0.66 3.22
CA SER A 121 -1.00 1.13 2.04
C SER A 121 0.51 0.85 2.15
N SER A 122 1.09 1.03 3.35
CA SER A 122 2.50 0.70 3.62
C SER A 122 2.79 -0.78 3.42
N LEU A 123 1.96 -1.66 3.98
CA LEU A 123 2.10 -3.12 3.82
C LEU A 123 1.94 -3.54 2.36
N PHE A 124 1.00 -2.91 1.64
CA PHE A 124 0.85 -3.12 0.20
C PHE A 124 2.15 -2.83 -0.54
N PHE A 125 2.84 -1.72 -0.26
CA PHE A 125 4.12 -1.42 -0.90
C PHE A 125 5.18 -2.48 -0.59
N ILE A 126 5.30 -2.92 0.67
CA ILE A 126 6.29 -3.93 1.07
C ILE A 126 6.07 -5.24 0.31
N VAL A 127 4.84 -5.77 0.33
CA VAL A 127 4.54 -7.06 -0.30
C VAL A 127 4.80 -7.01 -1.81
N ASN A 128 4.35 -5.94 -2.47
CA ASN A 128 4.58 -5.83 -3.91
C ASN A 128 6.04 -5.55 -4.26
N PHE A 129 6.78 -4.81 -3.43
CA PHE A 129 8.21 -4.59 -3.61
C PHE A 129 8.97 -5.92 -3.61
N ILE A 130 8.70 -6.78 -2.63
CA ILE A 130 9.29 -8.12 -2.54
C ILE A 130 8.91 -8.96 -3.78
N ALA A 131 7.65 -8.88 -4.22
CA ALA A 131 7.18 -9.62 -5.39
C ALA A 131 7.89 -9.19 -6.68
N ILE A 132 8.09 -7.88 -6.90
CA ILE A 132 8.82 -7.35 -8.05
C ILE A 132 10.28 -7.82 -8.02
N TYR A 133 10.93 -7.71 -6.86
CA TYR A 133 12.31 -8.17 -6.70
C TYR A 133 12.47 -9.67 -6.99
N LYS A 134 11.53 -10.49 -6.50
CA LYS A 134 11.51 -11.92 -6.78
C LYS A 134 11.30 -12.22 -8.27
N LEU A 135 10.42 -11.48 -8.93
CA LEU A 135 10.14 -11.65 -10.36
C LEU A 135 11.37 -11.28 -11.21
N ASP A 136 12.07 -10.22 -10.85
CA ASP A 136 13.31 -9.78 -11.52
C ASP A 136 14.38 -10.88 -11.47
N ASN A 137 14.66 -11.41 -10.27
CA ASN A 137 15.62 -12.50 -10.09
C ASN A 137 15.21 -13.77 -10.86
N GLN A 138 13.92 -14.13 -10.86
CA GLN A 138 13.44 -15.29 -11.60
C GLN A 138 13.63 -15.16 -13.12
N ILE A 139 13.42 -13.96 -13.66
CA ILE A 139 13.66 -13.70 -15.09
C ILE A 139 15.16 -13.77 -15.38
N PHE A 140 16.00 -13.19 -14.52
CA PHE A 140 17.46 -13.25 -14.66
C PHE A 140 17.98 -14.70 -14.67
N ASP A 141 17.53 -15.52 -13.71
CA ASP A 141 17.92 -16.92 -13.60
C ASP A 141 17.47 -17.73 -14.82
N ALA A 142 16.22 -17.54 -15.27
CA ALA A 142 15.68 -18.22 -16.44
C ALA A 142 16.43 -17.87 -17.73
N VAL A 143 16.75 -16.59 -17.94
CA VAL A 143 17.51 -16.14 -19.11
C VAL A 143 18.92 -16.73 -19.13
N ASN A 144 19.58 -16.84 -17.98
CA ASN A 144 20.93 -17.40 -17.89
C ASN A 144 20.95 -18.93 -18.03
N GLN A 145 19.87 -19.63 -17.66
CA GLN A 145 19.74 -21.08 -17.91
C GLN A 145 19.50 -21.41 -19.40
N GLU A 146 18.95 -20.48 -20.17
CA GLU A 146 18.73 -20.64 -21.62
C GLU A 146 19.97 -20.32 -22.48
N GLN A 147 21.03 -19.75 -21.88
CA GLN A 147 22.30 -19.47 -22.56
C GLN A 147 23.27 -20.64 -22.29
N PRO A 148 23.58 -21.49 -23.30
CA PRO A 148 24.56 -22.57 -23.16
C PRO A 148 26.00 -22.05 -23.05
#